data_AF-A0A5C8NSC5-F1
#
_entry.id   AF-A0A5C8NSC5-F1
#
_cell.length_a   1.000
_cell.length_b   1.000
_cell.length_c   1.000
_cell.angle_alpha   90.00
_cell.angle_beta   90.00
_cell.angle_gamma   90.00
#
_symmetry.space_group_name_H-M   'P 1'
#
loop_
_entity.id
_entity.type
_entity.pdbx_description
1 polymer ?
#
loop_
_entity_poly.entity_id
_entity_poly.type
_entity_poly.pdbx_seq_one_letter_code
_entity_poly.pdbx_strand_id
1 'polypeptide(L)'
;MLYLHDVWVNWFEGEENAYNVPFFHEWRRQDKIELLDQIPLLYITKPLYDYIENDMHDIPKQFLEVIYQQAYMRRGMERKVLDYACIITDGTEIIAFDTIGYDIPIRKSRLIPRQEQMVYDMIKDARQENFQFDPKKYKKEYHMLSMHPQLVVGLTRREKQLKQLLMMALDQLRTTNNIEELRYWLTEWDPKLYPSIRFMDEHRVWEKLYDGVKQGWSIAHEDLCQKLIKGQPFLEKLWELEDVSNTSKRNQKISE
;
A
#
# COMPACT_ATOMS: atom_id res chain seq x y z
N MET A 1 1.99 28.50 9.02
CA MET A 1 2.17 27.32 8.15
C MET A 1 3.63 26.93 8.15
N LEU A 2 3.93 25.66 8.41
CA LEU A 2 5.28 25.12 8.44
C LEU A 2 5.65 24.59 7.04
N TYR A 3 6.93 24.60 6.70
CA TYR A 3 7.43 24.08 5.41
C TYR A 3 8.67 23.24 5.62
N LEU A 4 8.72 22.09 4.95
CA LEU A 4 9.95 21.33 4.78
C LEU A 4 10.56 21.61 3.41
N HIS A 5 11.88 21.60 3.37
CA HIS A 5 12.67 21.79 2.17
C HIS A 5 13.49 20.54 1.86
N ASP A 6 13.85 20.36 0.59
CA ASP A 6 14.67 19.24 0.11
C ASP A 6 14.14 17.87 0.60
N VAL A 7 12.85 17.62 0.37
CA VAL A 7 12.14 16.42 0.82
C VAL A 7 12.23 15.31 -0.22
N TRP A 8 12.63 14.12 0.22
CA TRP A 8 12.79 12.94 -0.63
C TRP A 8 11.53 12.11 -0.47
N VAL A 9 10.83 11.90 -1.58
CA VAL A 9 9.56 11.17 -1.60
C VAL A 9 9.65 10.02 -2.59
N ASN A 10 9.00 8.92 -2.24
CA ASN A 10 8.81 7.75 -3.07
C ASN A 10 7.29 7.57 -3.22
N TRP A 11 6.75 8.07 -4.33
CA TRP A 11 5.30 8.10 -4.54
C TRP A 11 4.76 6.71 -4.90
N PHE A 12 3.83 6.24 -4.08
CA PHE A 12 2.99 5.08 -4.37
C PHE A 12 1.61 5.58 -4.78
N GLU A 13 1.19 5.24 -5.99
CA GLU A 13 -0.05 5.74 -6.61
C GLU A 13 -1.20 4.78 -6.36
N GLY A 14 -2.37 5.30 -6.00
CA GLY A 14 -3.59 4.51 -5.84
C GLY A 14 -3.60 3.60 -4.60
N GLU A 15 -2.66 3.80 -3.67
CA GLU A 15 -2.62 3.00 -2.45
C GLU A 15 -3.63 3.49 -1.41
N GLU A 16 -4.73 2.75 -1.31
CA GLU A 16 -5.76 2.99 -0.29
C GLU A 16 -5.23 2.68 1.12
N ASN A 17 -4.47 1.60 1.26
CA ASN A 17 -4.01 1.12 2.56
C ASN A 17 -2.59 1.60 2.86
N ALA A 18 -2.40 2.22 4.03
CA ALA A 18 -1.09 2.70 4.46
C ALA A 18 -0.01 1.62 4.54
N TYR A 19 -0.41 0.37 4.81
CA TYR A 19 0.53 -0.75 4.87
C TYR A 19 1.20 -1.09 3.52
N ASN A 20 0.63 -0.63 2.41
CA ASN A 20 1.23 -0.75 1.08
C ASN A 20 2.19 0.40 0.76
N VAL A 21 2.15 1.49 1.53
CA VAL A 21 3.10 2.62 1.42
C VAL A 21 4.34 2.27 2.26
N PRO A 22 5.44 1.81 1.64
CA PRO A 22 6.56 1.25 2.38
C PRO A 22 7.37 2.33 3.09
N PHE A 23 7.83 1.99 4.29
CA PHE A 23 8.82 2.80 5.01
C PHE A 23 10.16 2.83 4.28
N PHE A 24 11.00 3.80 4.62
CA PHE A 24 12.30 4.02 3.97
C PHE A 24 13.17 2.76 3.86
N HIS A 25 13.20 1.91 4.89
CA HIS A 25 14.00 0.69 4.90
C HIS A 25 13.50 -0.39 3.91
N GLU A 26 12.27 -0.26 3.41
CA GLU A 26 11.67 -1.13 2.38
C GLU A 26 11.75 -0.52 0.96
N TRP A 27 12.35 0.67 0.81
CA TRP A 27 12.56 1.28 -0.51
C TRP A 27 13.59 0.47 -1.30
N ARG A 28 13.34 0.36 -2.60
CA ARG A 28 14.14 -0.42 -3.54
C ARG A 28 14.86 0.51 -4.51
N ARG A 29 15.98 0.04 -5.08
CA ARG A 29 16.79 0.85 -6.01
C ARG A 29 16.04 1.25 -7.28
N GLN A 30 15.07 0.43 -7.69
CA GLN A 30 14.22 0.68 -8.85
C GLN A 30 13.03 1.61 -8.56
N ASP A 31 12.83 2.02 -7.30
CA ASP A 31 11.76 2.95 -6.96
C ASP A 31 12.05 4.34 -7.54
N LYS A 32 10.99 5.07 -7.89
CA LYS A 32 11.09 6.42 -8.45
C LYS A 32 11.12 7.44 -7.32
N ILE A 33 12.32 7.73 -6.83
CA ILE A 33 12.53 8.74 -5.80
C ILE A 33 12.54 10.13 -6.45
N GLU A 34 11.71 11.02 -5.91
CA GLU A 34 11.59 12.42 -6.34
C GLU A 34 12.03 13.37 -5.22
N LEU A 35 12.48 14.56 -5.62
CA LEU A 35 12.88 15.63 -4.70
C LEU A 35 11.88 16.79 -4.77
N LEU A 36 11.25 17.06 -3.64
CA LEU A 36 10.44 18.25 -3.43
C LEU A 36 11.32 19.35 -2.84
N ASP A 37 11.34 20.50 -3.52
CA ASP A 37 12.10 21.67 -3.07
C ASP A 37 11.46 22.30 -1.83
N GLN A 38 10.12 22.31 -1.79
CA GLN A 38 9.35 22.80 -0.66
C GLN A 38 8.00 22.07 -0.60
N ILE A 39 7.53 21.73 0.60
CA ILE A 39 6.20 21.15 0.83
C ILE A 39 5.66 21.64 2.19
N PRO A 40 4.37 22.03 2.29
CA PRO A 40 3.79 22.42 3.57
C PRO A 40 3.69 21.22 4.51
N LEU A 41 3.87 21.49 5.80
CA LEU A 41 3.67 20.56 6.90
C LEU A 41 2.47 21.00 7.73
N LEU A 42 1.51 20.10 7.91
CA LEU A 42 0.34 20.30 8.78
C LEU A 42 0.33 19.28 9.92
N TYR A 43 0.21 19.80 11.14
CA TYR A 43 -0.03 18.99 12.33
C TYR A 43 -1.53 18.90 12.58
N ILE A 44 -2.12 17.72 12.40
CA ILE A 44 -3.57 17.51 12.37
C ILE A 44 -4.05 16.49 13.38
N THR A 45 -5.36 16.45 13.61
CA THR A 45 -5.97 15.44 14.49
C THR A 45 -5.81 14.03 13.94
N LYS A 46 -5.50 13.06 14.82
CA LYS A 46 -5.39 11.64 14.49
C LYS A 46 -6.52 11.07 13.62
N PRO A 47 -7.82 11.35 13.87
CA PRO A 47 -8.87 10.77 13.04
C PRO A 47 -8.83 11.25 11.58
N LEU A 48 -8.42 12.50 11.33
CA LEU A 48 -8.22 13.01 9.97
C LEU A 48 -6.95 12.44 9.34
N TYR A 49 -5.89 12.26 10.14
CA TYR A 49 -4.68 11.57 9.69
C TYR A 49 -5.00 10.14 9.23
N ASP A 50 -5.64 9.34 10.07
CA ASP A 50 -6.00 7.95 9.77
C ASP A 50 -6.89 7.86 8.53
N TYR A 51 -7.80 8.83 8.32
CA TYR A 51 -8.65 8.95 7.15
C TYR A 51 -7.87 9.19 5.85
N ILE A 52 -6.94 10.16 5.83
CA ILE A 52 -6.12 10.46 4.65
C ILE A 52 -5.13 9.32 4.37
N GLU A 53 -4.56 8.75 5.43
CA GLU A 53 -3.54 7.71 5.33
C GLU A 53 -4.13 6.40 4.79
N ASN A 54 -5.28 5.99 5.32
CA ASN A 54 -5.89 4.68 5.06
C ASN A 54 -7.12 4.76 4.15
N ASP A 55 -7.28 5.80 3.35
CA ASP A 55 -8.32 5.80 2.32
C ASP A 55 -7.97 6.66 1.10
N MET A 56 -8.82 6.62 0.08
CA MET A 56 -8.78 7.37 -1.17
C MET A 56 -10.06 8.19 -1.36
N HIS A 57 -10.53 8.81 -0.28
CA HIS A 57 -11.71 9.68 -0.29
C HIS A 57 -11.35 11.17 -0.31
N ASP A 58 -12.37 12.00 -0.55
CA ASP A 58 -12.24 13.45 -0.65
C ASP A 58 -11.73 14.08 0.65
N ILE A 59 -10.67 14.87 0.52
CA ILE A 59 -10.08 15.66 1.59
C ILE A 59 -11.00 16.86 1.87
N PRO A 60 -11.20 17.27 3.15
CA PRO A 60 -12.00 18.45 3.46
C PRO A 60 -11.54 19.69 2.69
N LYS A 61 -12.49 20.43 2.08
CA LYS A 61 -12.16 21.62 1.28
C LYS A 61 -11.33 22.67 2.01
N GLN A 62 -11.62 22.88 3.30
CA GLN A 62 -10.85 23.78 4.17
C GLN A 62 -9.38 23.36 4.28
N PHE A 63 -9.09 22.06 4.22
CA PHE A 63 -7.72 21.55 4.19
C PHE A 63 -7.08 21.84 2.84
N LEU A 64 -7.76 21.53 1.73
CA LEU A 64 -7.27 21.77 0.37
C LEU A 64 -6.94 23.25 0.12
N GLU A 65 -7.79 24.16 0.60
CA GLU A 65 -7.56 25.62 0.52
C GLU A 65 -6.25 26.04 1.21
N VAL A 66 -5.89 25.42 2.32
CA VAL A 66 -4.66 25.73 3.07
C VAL A 66 -3.40 25.30 2.29
N ILE A 67 -3.46 24.15 1.61
CA ILE A 67 -2.29 23.57 0.94
C ILE A 67 -2.20 23.92 -0.55
N TYR A 68 -3.19 24.63 -1.09
CA TYR A 68 -3.27 24.94 -2.51
C TYR A 68 -2.03 25.69 -3.02
N GLN A 69 -1.33 25.11 -3.99
CA GLN A 69 -0.14 25.66 -4.65
C GLN A 69 1.00 26.04 -3.69
N GLN A 70 1.10 25.36 -2.55
CA GLN A 70 2.13 25.61 -1.53
C GLN A 70 3.37 24.71 -1.65
N ALA A 71 3.30 23.69 -2.51
CA ALA A 71 4.35 22.71 -2.72
C ALA A 71 5.01 22.86 -4.09
N TYR A 72 6.31 22.61 -4.13
CA TYR A 72 7.15 22.77 -5.31
C TYR A 72 8.03 21.54 -5.51
N MET A 73 7.96 20.97 -6.71
CA MET A 73 8.80 19.87 -7.17
C MET A 73 9.92 20.39 -8.05
N ARG A 74 11.11 19.80 -7.92
CA ARG A 74 12.25 20.12 -8.77
C ARG A 74 12.45 19.06 -9.83
N ARG A 75 12.42 19.46 -11.11
CA ARG A 75 12.78 18.58 -12.24
C ARG A 75 13.93 19.22 -13.03
N GLY A 76 15.16 18.90 -12.64
CA GLY A 76 16.36 19.52 -13.19
C GLY A 76 16.48 21.00 -12.78
N MET A 77 16.37 21.90 -13.75
CA MET A 77 16.40 23.36 -13.54
C MET A 77 15.01 23.98 -13.39
N GLU A 78 13.94 23.23 -13.68
CA GLU A 78 12.57 23.74 -13.60
C GLU A 78 11.95 23.45 -12.24
N ARG A 79 11.22 24.45 -11.71
CA ARG A 79 10.41 24.35 -10.50
C ARG A 79 8.94 24.23 -10.92
N LYS A 80 8.32 23.09 -10.63
CA LYS A 80 6.91 22.84 -10.92
C LYS A 80 6.10 23.00 -9.63
N VAL A 81 5.03 23.78 -9.69
CA VAL A 81 4.05 23.91 -8.59
C VAL A 81 3.15 22.67 -8.58
N LEU A 82 2.86 22.15 -7.39
CA LEU A 82 1.86 21.10 -7.17
C LEU A 82 0.58 21.74 -6.62
N ASP A 83 -0.58 21.34 -7.14
CA ASP A 83 -1.85 21.94 -6.75
C ASP A 83 -2.18 21.63 -5.30
N TYR A 84 -2.16 20.35 -4.89
CA TYR A 84 -2.40 19.94 -3.51
C TYR A 84 -1.43 18.84 -3.12
N ALA A 85 -0.34 19.22 -2.46
CA ALA A 85 0.60 18.28 -1.87
C ALA A 85 1.03 18.77 -0.49
N CYS A 86 1.10 17.86 0.48
CA CYS A 86 1.37 18.19 1.87
C CYS A 86 2.00 17.01 2.63
N ILE A 87 2.81 17.33 3.62
CA ILE A 87 3.20 16.41 4.69
C ILE A 87 2.22 16.60 5.84
N ILE A 88 1.62 15.52 6.30
CA ILE A 88 0.75 15.53 7.47
C ILE A 88 1.33 14.67 8.58
N THR A 89 1.02 15.05 9.82
CA THR A 89 1.35 14.26 11.00
C THR A 89 0.29 14.43 12.08
N ASP A 90 0.07 13.39 12.87
CA ASP A 90 -0.72 13.44 14.10
C ASP A 90 0.15 13.56 15.37
N GLY A 91 1.46 13.78 15.19
CA GLY A 91 2.46 13.81 16.25
C GLY A 91 3.10 12.45 16.53
N THR A 92 2.58 11.36 15.96
CA THR A 92 3.14 10.00 16.10
C THR A 92 3.51 9.38 14.77
N GLU A 93 2.72 9.61 13.72
CA GLU A 93 2.94 9.07 12.39
C GLU A 93 3.06 10.23 11.39
N ILE A 94 3.74 9.97 10.26
CA ILE A 94 4.01 10.97 9.22
C ILE A 94 3.74 10.35 7.85
N ILE A 95 3.06 11.10 6.99
CA ILE A 95 2.88 10.73 5.58
C ILE A 95 2.90 11.99 4.71
N ALA A 96 3.54 11.89 3.55
CA ALA A 96 3.42 12.87 2.49
C ALA A 96 2.37 12.37 1.49
N PHE A 97 1.54 13.26 0.98
CA PHE A 97 0.61 12.94 -0.11
C PHE A 97 0.57 14.04 -1.18
N ASP A 98 0.15 13.65 -2.38
CA ASP A 98 -0.14 14.51 -3.53
C ASP A 98 -1.45 14.04 -4.18
N THR A 99 -2.37 14.96 -4.44
CA THR A 99 -3.66 14.64 -5.06
C THR A 99 -3.61 14.62 -6.58
N ILE A 100 -2.52 15.06 -7.21
CA ILE A 100 -2.41 15.23 -8.67
C ILE A 100 -3.53 16.13 -9.23
N GLY A 101 -3.96 17.13 -8.44
CA GLY A 101 -4.99 18.10 -8.84
C GLY A 101 -6.44 17.65 -8.59
N TYR A 102 -6.64 16.48 -7.96
CA TYR A 102 -7.95 16.03 -7.50
C TYR A 102 -8.19 16.39 -6.02
N ASP A 103 -9.36 16.01 -5.48
CA ASP A 103 -9.69 16.18 -4.07
C ASP A 103 -9.31 14.96 -3.21
N ILE A 104 -8.73 13.91 -3.80
CA ILE A 104 -8.36 12.64 -3.14
C ILE A 104 -6.84 12.46 -3.04
N PRO A 105 -6.29 11.80 -2.01
CA PRO A 105 -4.84 11.61 -1.82
C PRO A 105 -4.27 10.50 -2.73
N ILE A 106 -4.13 10.77 -4.03
CA ILE A 106 -3.75 9.75 -5.03
C ILE A 106 -2.37 9.16 -4.81
N ARG A 107 -1.39 9.98 -4.46
CA ARG A 107 -0.01 9.54 -4.22
C ARG A 107 0.32 9.68 -2.76
N LYS A 108 0.97 8.66 -2.21
CA LYS A 108 1.40 8.65 -0.81
C LYS A 108 2.88 8.25 -0.72
N SER A 109 3.58 8.78 0.26
CA SER A 109 4.98 8.46 0.53
C SER A 109 5.27 8.55 2.02
N ARG A 110 6.08 7.61 2.52
CA ARG A 110 6.79 7.81 3.80
C ARG A 110 7.97 8.75 3.59
N LEU A 111 8.52 9.29 4.68
CA LEU A 111 9.72 10.12 4.62
C LEU A 111 10.96 9.30 4.97
N ILE A 112 12.14 9.85 4.68
CA ILE A 112 13.39 9.28 5.19
C ILE A 112 13.56 9.66 6.68
N PRO A 113 14.25 8.86 7.51
CA PRO A 113 14.33 9.09 8.96
C PRO A 113 14.81 10.49 9.36
N ARG A 114 15.73 11.09 8.59
CA ARG A 114 16.22 12.45 8.86
C ARG A 114 15.11 13.51 8.67
N GLN A 115 14.24 13.34 7.68
CA GLN A 115 13.12 14.24 7.43
C GLN A 115 12.01 14.02 8.46
N GLU A 116 11.77 12.79 8.90
CA GLU A 116 10.85 12.50 10.00
C GLU A 116 11.27 13.23 11.29
N GLN A 117 12.56 13.17 11.62
CA GLN A 117 13.09 13.91 12.78
C GLN A 117 12.86 15.42 12.66
N MET A 118 13.07 16.00 11.48
CA MET A 118 12.79 17.42 11.23
C MET A 118 11.32 17.76 11.44
N VAL A 119 10.40 16.91 10.97
CA VAL A 119 8.96 17.07 11.21
C VAL A 119 8.67 17.10 12.72
N TYR A 120 9.16 16.11 13.47
CA TYR A 120 8.95 16.04 14.92
C TYR A 120 9.50 17.27 15.65
N ASP A 121 10.65 17.79 15.23
CA ASP A 121 11.23 18.99 15.83
C ASP A 121 10.40 20.24 15.52
N MET A 122 9.88 20.37 14.30
CA MET A 122 9.08 21.52 13.86
C MET A 122 7.69 21.58 14.52
N ILE A 123 7.10 20.44 14.88
CA ILE A 123 5.76 20.42 15.49
C ILE A 123 5.75 20.65 17.01
N LYS A 124 6.92 20.66 17.69
CA LYS A 124 7.00 20.81 19.16
C LYS A 124 6.31 22.08 19.68
N ASP A 125 6.45 23.18 18.94
CA ASP A 125 5.86 24.47 19.28
C ASP A 125 4.57 24.77 18.49
N ALA A 126 4.14 23.83 17.63
CA ALA A 126 2.96 23.98 16.79
C ALA A 126 1.69 23.51 17.52
N ARG A 127 0.56 24.13 17.17
CA ARG A 127 -0.75 23.67 17.63
C ARG A 127 -1.36 22.74 16.59
N GLN A 128 -2.01 21.69 17.06
CA GLN A 128 -2.74 20.77 16.21
C GLN A 128 -3.95 21.49 15.58
N GLU A 129 -4.07 21.39 14.27
CA GLU A 129 -5.15 21.95 13.47
C GLU A 129 -6.30 20.93 13.36
N ASN A 130 -7.53 21.44 13.42
CA ASN A 130 -8.74 20.63 13.27
C ASN A 130 -9.59 21.21 12.13
N PHE A 131 -9.78 20.42 11.08
CA PHE A 131 -10.55 20.77 9.89
C PHE A 131 -12.02 20.33 9.98
N GLN A 132 -12.57 20.32 11.20
CA GLN A 132 -13.97 19.94 11.50
C GLN A 132 -14.36 18.55 10.98
N PHE A 133 -13.38 17.63 10.94
CA PHE A 133 -13.60 16.26 10.49
C PHE A 133 -14.40 15.47 11.55
N ASP A 134 -15.49 14.83 11.13
CA ASP A 134 -16.31 13.98 12.00
C ASP A 134 -16.01 12.50 11.74
N PRO A 135 -15.22 11.84 12.60
CA PRO A 135 -14.84 10.45 12.40
C PRO A 135 -16.01 9.48 12.53
N LYS A 136 -17.14 9.88 13.14
CA LYS A 136 -18.31 8.98 13.29
C LYS A 136 -18.99 8.67 11.96
N LYS A 137 -18.77 9.50 10.95
CA LYS A 137 -19.31 9.32 9.60
C LYS A 137 -18.46 8.40 8.73
N TYR A 138 -17.27 8.04 9.20
CA TYR A 138 -16.31 7.27 8.43
C TYR A 138 -16.04 5.93 9.12
N LYS A 139 -16.22 4.84 8.38
CA LYS A 139 -15.82 3.51 8.79
C LYS A 139 -15.21 2.80 7.60
N LYS A 140 -13.92 2.49 7.71
CA LYS A 140 -13.21 1.74 6.69
C LYS A 140 -13.81 0.33 6.55
N GLU A 141 -14.14 -0.03 5.31
CA GLU A 141 -14.54 -1.38 4.95
C GLU A 141 -13.36 -2.12 4.34
N TYR A 142 -13.22 -3.40 4.68
CA TYR A 142 -12.16 -4.25 4.16
C TYR A 142 -12.76 -5.35 3.29
N HIS A 143 -12.08 -5.68 2.21
CA HIS A 143 -12.46 -6.74 1.28
C HIS A 143 -11.24 -7.53 0.82
N MET A 144 -11.42 -8.51 -0.06
CA MET A 144 -10.33 -9.41 -0.49
C MET A 144 -9.11 -8.67 -1.04
N LEU A 145 -9.33 -7.59 -1.79
CA LEU A 145 -8.27 -6.78 -2.41
C LEU A 145 -7.87 -5.56 -1.55
N SER A 146 -8.64 -5.24 -0.50
CA SER A 146 -8.31 -4.24 0.53
C SER A 146 -8.37 -4.94 1.89
N MET A 147 -7.36 -5.75 2.16
CA MET A 147 -7.35 -6.66 3.31
C MET A 147 -7.31 -5.91 4.65
N HIS A 148 -7.89 -6.51 5.68
CA HIS A 148 -7.73 -6.01 7.05
C HIS A 148 -6.25 -6.03 7.45
N PRO A 149 -5.69 -4.98 8.11
CA PRO A 149 -4.27 -4.87 8.43
C PRO A 149 -3.71 -6.08 9.18
N GLN A 150 -4.50 -6.70 10.05
CA GLN A 150 -4.10 -7.92 10.78
C GLN A 150 -3.67 -9.08 9.87
N LEU A 151 -4.16 -9.16 8.63
CA LEU A 151 -3.79 -10.21 7.67
C LEU A 151 -2.42 -9.96 7.03
N VAL A 152 -1.88 -8.75 7.11
CA VAL A 152 -0.63 -8.34 6.44
C VAL A 152 0.46 -7.87 7.41
N VAL A 153 0.15 -7.77 8.71
CA VAL A 153 1.14 -7.45 9.75
C VAL A 153 2.29 -8.46 9.71
N GLY A 154 3.52 -7.94 9.79
CA GLY A 154 4.75 -8.74 9.80
C GLY A 154 5.22 -9.19 8.42
N LEU A 155 4.45 -8.97 7.36
CA LEU A 155 4.87 -9.27 6.00
C LEU A 155 5.83 -8.19 5.48
N THR A 156 6.91 -8.64 4.84
CA THR A 156 7.79 -7.77 4.06
C THR A 156 7.05 -7.17 2.88
N ARG A 157 7.54 -6.07 2.31
CA ARG A 157 7.02 -5.48 1.07
C ARG A 157 6.79 -6.52 -0.04
N ARG A 158 7.73 -7.44 -0.26
CA ARG A 158 7.59 -8.48 -1.29
C ARG A 158 6.41 -9.40 -0.98
N GLU A 159 6.32 -9.88 0.26
CA GLU A 159 5.25 -10.78 0.67
C GLU A 159 3.88 -10.11 0.61
N LYS A 160 3.77 -8.81 0.95
CA LYS A 160 2.54 -8.03 0.77
C LYS A 160 2.11 -7.99 -0.70
N GLN A 161 3.06 -7.71 -1.61
CA GLN A 161 2.79 -7.64 -3.04
C GLN A 161 2.38 -9.01 -3.62
N LEU A 162 3.09 -10.08 -3.27
CA LEU A 162 2.74 -11.44 -3.69
C LEU A 162 1.43 -11.93 -3.09
N LYS A 163 1.11 -11.49 -1.87
CA LYS A 163 -0.18 -11.78 -1.24
C LYS A 163 -1.32 -11.08 -1.95
N GLN A 164 -1.15 -9.81 -2.31
CA GLN A 164 -2.12 -9.09 -3.13
C GLN A 164 -2.34 -9.80 -4.47
N LEU A 165 -1.26 -10.23 -5.12
CA LEU A 165 -1.31 -11.00 -6.36
C LEU A 165 -2.09 -12.32 -6.19
N LEU A 166 -1.84 -13.05 -5.10
CA LEU A 166 -2.60 -14.27 -4.76
C LEU A 166 -4.09 -13.96 -4.55
N MET A 167 -4.43 -12.88 -3.83
CA MET A 167 -5.82 -12.47 -3.63
C MET A 167 -6.50 -12.12 -4.96
N MET A 168 -5.81 -11.45 -5.88
CA MET A 168 -6.33 -11.16 -7.22
C MET A 168 -6.59 -12.45 -8.01
N ALA A 169 -5.67 -13.40 -7.96
CA ALA A 169 -5.81 -14.67 -8.66
C ALA A 169 -6.98 -15.51 -8.09
N LEU A 170 -7.15 -15.51 -6.76
CA LEU A 170 -8.28 -16.18 -6.10
C LEU A 170 -9.62 -15.50 -6.43
N ASP A 171 -9.66 -14.17 -6.50
CA ASP A 171 -10.86 -13.43 -6.88
C ASP A 171 -11.30 -13.75 -8.33
N GLN A 172 -10.33 -13.84 -9.24
CA GLN A 172 -10.59 -14.30 -10.61
C GLN A 172 -11.11 -15.74 -10.64
N LEU A 173 -10.48 -16.64 -9.89
CA LEU A 173 -10.90 -18.05 -9.77
C LEU A 173 -12.33 -18.18 -9.22
N ARG A 174 -12.72 -17.34 -8.26
CA ARG A 174 -14.10 -17.31 -7.76
C ARG A 174 -15.07 -16.83 -8.85
N THR A 175 -14.66 -15.86 -9.64
CA THR A 175 -15.51 -15.25 -10.68
C THR A 175 -15.73 -16.17 -11.88
N THR A 176 -14.81 -17.11 -12.16
CA THR A 176 -14.99 -18.11 -13.24
C THR A 176 -16.09 -19.13 -12.95
N ASN A 177 -16.54 -19.23 -11.70
CA ASN A 177 -17.64 -20.09 -11.26
C ASN A 177 -17.44 -21.58 -11.61
N ASN A 178 -16.18 -22.03 -11.63
CA ASN A 178 -15.79 -23.39 -11.96
C ASN A 178 -15.45 -24.18 -10.69
N ILE A 179 -16.42 -24.96 -10.19
CA ILE A 179 -16.27 -25.73 -8.96
C ILE A 179 -15.15 -26.77 -9.03
N GLU A 180 -14.90 -27.39 -10.18
CA GLU A 180 -13.85 -28.40 -10.33
C GLU A 180 -12.45 -27.76 -10.24
N GLU A 181 -12.32 -26.55 -10.78
CA GLU A 181 -11.08 -25.77 -10.66
C GLU A 181 -10.83 -25.30 -9.22
N LEU A 182 -11.88 -24.83 -8.52
CA LEU A 182 -11.79 -24.49 -7.09
C LEU A 182 -11.39 -25.70 -6.24
N ARG A 183 -11.98 -26.87 -6.51
CA ARG A 183 -11.63 -28.13 -5.82
C ARG A 183 -10.21 -28.57 -6.12
N TYR A 184 -9.74 -28.38 -7.36
CA TYR A 184 -8.36 -28.65 -7.74
C TYR A 184 -7.39 -27.79 -6.93
N TRP A 185 -7.59 -26.48 -6.87
CA TRP A 185 -6.71 -25.58 -6.13
C TRP A 185 -6.74 -25.80 -4.62
N LEU A 186 -7.90 -26.14 -4.05
CA LEU A 186 -7.96 -26.55 -2.64
C LEU A 186 -7.20 -27.87 -2.38
N THR A 187 -7.21 -28.79 -3.36
CA THR A 187 -6.45 -30.04 -3.27
C THR A 187 -4.94 -29.79 -3.37
N GLU A 188 -4.51 -28.89 -4.24
CA GLU A 188 -3.10 -28.47 -4.33
C GLU A 188 -2.63 -27.80 -3.03
N TRP A 189 -3.50 -27.01 -2.39
CA TRP A 189 -3.21 -26.36 -1.11
C TRP A 189 -3.16 -27.34 0.08
N ASP A 190 -4.16 -28.20 0.21
CA ASP A 190 -4.23 -29.21 1.28
C ASP A 190 -4.63 -30.59 0.73
N PRO A 191 -3.65 -31.37 0.24
CA PRO A 191 -3.91 -32.69 -0.35
C PRO A 191 -4.58 -33.68 0.62
N LYS A 192 -4.42 -33.48 1.93
CA LYS A 192 -4.98 -34.39 2.95
C LYS A 192 -6.50 -34.35 2.97
N LEU A 193 -7.11 -33.26 2.51
CA LEU A 193 -8.55 -33.09 2.47
C LEU A 193 -9.21 -33.70 1.23
N TYR A 194 -8.44 -34.24 0.26
CA TYR A 194 -8.94 -34.74 -1.01
C TYR A 194 -10.22 -35.61 -0.92
N PRO A 195 -10.32 -36.61 -0.01
CA PRO A 195 -11.54 -37.43 0.08
C PRO A 195 -12.81 -36.63 0.41
N SER A 196 -12.65 -35.52 1.12
CA SER A 196 -13.75 -34.64 1.51
C SER A 196 -14.04 -33.54 0.48
N ILE A 197 -13.03 -33.04 -0.22
CA ILE A 197 -13.14 -31.91 -1.17
C ILE A 197 -14.12 -32.24 -2.30
N ARG A 198 -14.09 -33.48 -2.80
CA ARG A 198 -14.96 -33.95 -3.90
C ARG A 198 -16.46 -33.75 -3.63
N PHE A 199 -16.86 -33.72 -2.37
CA PHE A 199 -18.26 -33.60 -1.96
C PHE A 199 -18.63 -32.21 -1.43
N MET A 200 -17.69 -31.26 -1.41
CA MET A 200 -17.96 -29.90 -0.95
C MET A 200 -18.66 -29.08 -2.04
N ASP A 201 -19.63 -28.27 -1.64
CA ASP A 201 -20.19 -27.23 -2.49
C ASP A 201 -19.20 -26.08 -2.72
N GLU A 202 -19.50 -25.24 -3.71
CA GLU A 202 -18.64 -24.13 -4.12
C GLU A 202 -18.30 -23.18 -2.97
N HIS A 203 -19.31 -22.78 -2.17
CA HIS A 203 -19.12 -21.85 -1.05
C HIS A 203 -18.15 -22.43 -0.03
N ARG A 204 -18.31 -23.70 0.32
CA ARG A 204 -17.48 -24.38 1.32
C ARG A 204 -16.06 -24.62 0.83
N VAL A 205 -15.87 -24.96 -0.45
CA VAL A 205 -14.53 -25.08 -1.05
C VAL A 205 -13.83 -23.72 -1.01
N TRP A 206 -14.53 -22.67 -1.42
CA TRP A 206 -14.01 -21.31 -1.42
C TRP A 206 -13.62 -20.82 -0.02
N GLU A 207 -14.52 -20.96 0.95
CA GLU A 207 -14.28 -20.54 2.34
C GLU A 207 -13.04 -21.25 2.91
N LYS A 208 -12.92 -22.56 2.70
CA LYS A 208 -11.74 -23.32 3.14
C LYS A 208 -10.45 -22.88 2.46
N LEU A 209 -10.49 -22.63 1.14
CA LEU A 209 -9.32 -22.19 0.40
C LEU A 209 -8.88 -20.80 0.89
N TYR A 210 -9.80 -19.84 0.93
CA TYR A 210 -9.52 -18.48 1.38
C TYR A 210 -9.03 -18.44 2.83
N ASP A 211 -9.68 -19.18 3.73
CA ASP A 211 -9.26 -19.24 5.13
C ASP A 211 -7.88 -19.88 5.31
N GLY A 212 -7.54 -20.84 4.45
CA GLY A 212 -6.22 -21.48 4.44
C GLY A 212 -5.10 -20.53 4.05
N VAL A 213 -5.34 -19.64 3.09
CA VAL A 213 -4.30 -18.80 2.46
C VAL A 213 -4.28 -17.35 2.95
N LYS A 214 -5.33 -16.87 3.61
CA LYS A 214 -5.42 -15.46 4.04
C LYS A 214 -4.46 -15.11 5.18
N GLN A 215 -3.89 -16.08 5.89
CA GLN A 215 -3.06 -15.85 7.08
C GLN A 215 -1.57 -15.92 6.78
N GLY A 216 -0.84 -14.87 7.16
CA GLY A 216 0.62 -14.81 6.99
C GLY A 216 1.06 -14.93 5.52
N TRP A 217 2.30 -15.39 5.34
CA TRP A 217 2.89 -15.76 4.06
C TRP A 217 3.95 -16.84 4.28
N SER A 218 4.04 -17.81 3.38
CA SER A 218 4.99 -18.92 3.49
C SER A 218 5.37 -19.45 2.10
N ILE A 219 6.34 -20.35 2.04
CA ILE A 219 6.76 -21.01 0.79
C ILE A 219 5.57 -21.72 0.12
N ALA A 220 4.64 -22.28 0.89
CA ALA A 220 3.44 -22.90 0.33
C ALA A 220 2.54 -21.86 -0.39
N HIS A 221 2.42 -20.65 0.15
CA HIS A 221 1.68 -19.57 -0.51
C HIS A 221 2.38 -19.16 -1.81
N GLU A 222 3.70 -19.11 -1.79
CA GLU A 222 4.51 -18.75 -2.95
C GLU A 222 4.37 -19.79 -4.08
N ASP A 223 4.44 -21.09 -3.76
CA ASP A 223 4.23 -22.18 -4.73
C ASP A 223 2.80 -22.17 -5.29
N LEU A 224 1.78 -22.02 -4.43
CA LEU A 224 0.39 -21.92 -4.87
C LEU A 224 0.19 -20.73 -5.81
N CYS A 225 0.68 -19.54 -5.42
CA CYS A 225 0.56 -18.33 -6.22
C CYS A 225 1.23 -18.49 -7.59
N GLN A 226 2.46 -19.00 -7.63
CA GLN A 226 3.19 -19.22 -8.89
C GLN A 226 2.46 -20.17 -9.84
N LYS A 227 1.86 -21.24 -9.31
CA LYS A 227 1.06 -22.19 -10.11
C LYS A 227 -0.24 -21.54 -10.59
N LEU A 228 -0.93 -20.81 -9.72
CA LEU A 228 -2.26 -20.25 -9.98
C LEU A 228 -2.24 -19.14 -11.04
N ILE A 229 -1.21 -18.31 -11.05
CA ILE A 229 -1.07 -17.22 -12.04
C ILE A 229 -0.62 -17.72 -13.42
N LYS A 230 -0.21 -18.99 -13.54
CA LYS A 230 0.38 -19.52 -14.77
C LYS A 230 -0.62 -19.50 -15.92
N GLY A 231 -0.19 -18.98 -17.06
CA GLY A 231 -1.05 -18.79 -18.23
C GLY A 231 -1.88 -17.50 -18.19
N GLN A 232 -1.68 -16.65 -17.19
CA GLN A 232 -2.33 -15.34 -17.07
C GLN A 232 -1.28 -14.23 -17.26
N PRO A 233 -1.08 -13.69 -18.47
CA PRO A 233 0.07 -12.83 -18.79
C PRO A 233 0.19 -11.59 -17.91
N PHE A 234 -0.93 -11.03 -17.48
CA PHE A 234 -0.94 -9.88 -16.59
C PHE A 234 -0.43 -10.22 -15.18
N LEU A 235 -0.89 -11.34 -14.60
CA LEU A 235 -0.46 -11.75 -13.26
C LEU A 235 0.99 -12.26 -13.25
N GLU A 236 1.41 -12.97 -14.31
CA GLU A 236 2.82 -13.38 -14.48
C GLU A 236 3.75 -12.17 -14.52
N LYS A 237 3.37 -11.10 -15.24
CA LYS A 237 4.15 -9.87 -15.27
C LYS A 237 4.26 -9.19 -13.89
N LEU A 238 3.20 -9.21 -13.08
CA LEU A 238 3.24 -8.68 -11.71
C LEU A 238 4.18 -9.51 -10.83
N TRP A 239 4.19 -10.83 -10.99
CA TRP A 239 5.14 -11.71 -10.31
C TRP A 239 6.59 -11.39 -10.67
N GLU A 240 6.90 -11.24 -11.95
CA GLU A 240 8.26 -10.96 -12.44
C GLU A 240 8.83 -9.66 -11.85
N LEU A 241 8.02 -8.61 -11.71
CA LEU A 241 8.42 -7.34 -11.09
C LEU A 241 8.90 -7.54 -9.65
N GLU A 242 8.27 -8.45 -8.92
CA GLU A 242 8.66 -8.80 -7.55
C GLU A 242 9.85 -9.76 -7.51
N ASP A 243 10.02 -10.64 -8.49
CA ASP A 243 11.09 -11.65 -8.53
C ASP A 243 12.45 -11.09 -8.96
N VAL A 244 12.49 -10.10 -9.86
CA VAL A 244 13.73 -9.40 -10.27
C VAL A 244 14.45 -8.76 -9.08
N SER A 245 13.71 -8.39 -8.02
CA SER A 245 14.26 -7.88 -6.77
C SER A 245 15.08 -8.91 -5.97
N ASN A 246 14.83 -10.21 -6.18
CA ASN A 246 15.56 -11.31 -5.55
C ASN A 246 16.76 -11.77 -6.38
N THR A 247 16.65 -11.81 -7.72
CA THR A 247 17.73 -12.28 -8.60
C THR A 247 18.95 -11.35 -8.55
N SER A 248 18.71 -10.04 -8.43
CA SER A 248 19.76 -9.04 -8.24
C SER A 248 20.51 -9.19 -6.90
N LYS A 249 19.84 -9.66 -5.84
CA LYS A 249 20.48 -9.99 -4.54
C LYS A 249 21.18 -11.36 -4.56
N ARG A 250 20.65 -12.35 -5.29
CA ARG A 250 21.29 -13.67 -5.45
C ARG A 250 22.60 -13.58 -6.24
N ASN A 251 22.65 -12.77 -7.29
CA ASN A 251 23.85 -12.61 -8.10
C ASN A 251 24.98 -11.85 -7.38
N GLN A 252 24.67 -10.98 -6.41
CA GLN A 252 25.69 -10.32 -5.58
C GLN A 252 26.32 -11.25 -4.52
N LYS A 253 25.56 -12.23 -4.01
CA LYS A 253 26.07 -13.23 -3.04
C LYS A 253 26.92 -14.35 -3.65
N ILE A 254 26.93 -14.49 -4.98
CA ILE A 254 27.73 -15.50 -5.70
C ILE A 254 29.07 -14.88 -6.17
N SER A 255 29.22 -13.56 -6.06
CA SER A 255 30.41 -12.79 -6.44
C SER A 255 31.28 -12.32 -5.27
N GLU A 256 31.02 -12.80 -4.05
CA GLU A 256 31.87 -12.68 -2.86
C GLU A 256 32.33 -14.06 -2.41
#